data_AF-A0A668VS91-F1
#
_entry.id   AF-A0A668VS91-F1
#
_cell.length_a   1.000
_cell.length_b   1.000
_cell.length_c   1.000
_cell.angle_alpha   90.00
_cell.angle_beta   90.00
_cell.angle_gamma   90.00
#
_symmetry.space_group_name_H-M   'P 1'
#
loop_
_entity.id
_entity.type
_entity.pdbx_description
1 polymer ?
#
loop_
_entity_poly.entity_id
_entity_poly.type
_entity_poly.pdbx_seq_one_letter_code
_entity_poly.pdbx_strand_id
1 'polypeptide(L)'
;MDYDQRYKRNQVNPEGNQNTRHPRQSASDVCGQDQTLPNPNVHGNPQVATGQPRYSDGYTIVPPNESKRNKMKTIAQKEEEALNRWKETQRVPSVRVNPERLGGDVTLVEVRQKQQINHQSMKLQKKIKKAEDDKRRKQEEEEKWQKMKAIQREKAERLLEKERQEDQRRREEFEQDRLRTQERFLQNFERKASSASTTAICTSSRASALSDRRHR
;
A
#
# COMPACT_ATOMS: atom_id res chain seq x y z
N MET A 1 6.45 -23.45 20.84
CA MET A 1 7.37 -22.33 20.53
C MET A 1 6.63 -21.43 19.57
N ASP A 2 6.01 -20.42 20.14
CA ASP A 2 5.06 -19.49 19.54
C ASP A 2 5.83 -18.26 19.04
N TYR A 3 5.72 -17.93 17.75
CA TYR A 3 6.28 -16.69 17.22
C TYR A 3 5.34 -16.07 16.17
N ASP A 4 4.90 -14.86 16.55
CA ASP A 4 4.56 -13.71 15.70
C ASP A 4 3.11 -13.52 15.23
N GLN A 5 2.25 -13.29 16.22
CA GLN A 5 1.19 -12.28 16.14
C GLN A 5 1.79 -10.86 16.25
N ARG A 6 1.98 -10.16 15.13
CA ARG A 6 2.16 -8.69 15.15
C ARG A 6 1.94 -8.03 13.79
N TYR A 7 0.68 -7.76 13.43
CA TYR A 7 0.35 -6.67 12.51
C TYR A 7 -0.88 -5.92 13.03
N LYS A 8 -0.62 -4.87 13.81
CA LYS A 8 -1.64 -3.94 14.30
C LYS A 8 -2.05 -2.97 13.19
N ARG A 9 -3.33 -3.08 12.86
CA ARG A 9 -4.31 -2.06 12.45
C ARG A 9 -3.88 -0.60 12.75
N ASN A 10 -3.62 0.18 11.71
CA ASN A 10 -3.62 1.65 11.76
C ASN A 10 -4.89 2.14 11.05
N GLN A 11 -5.92 2.48 11.83
CA GLN A 11 -7.05 3.28 11.38
C GLN A 11 -6.85 4.69 11.94
N VAL A 12 -6.60 5.65 11.05
CA VAL A 12 -6.59 7.08 11.38
C VAL A 12 -7.97 7.61 11.00
N ASN A 13 -8.78 7.92 12.01
CA ASN A 13 -9.99 8.73 11.86
C ASN A 13 -9.60 10.21 11.86
N PRO A 14 -10.19 11.05 11.00
CA PRO A 14 -10.34 12.47 11.27
C PRO A 14 -11.73 12.74 11.86
N GLU A 15 -11.75 13.20 13.12
CA GLU A 15 -12.88 13.91 13.71
C GLU A 15 -12.92 15.36 13.21
N GLY A 16 -14.13 15.91 13.10
CA GLY A 16 -14.34 17.36 13.21
C GLY A 16 -15.08 18.02 12.04
N ASN A 17 -16.40 17.88 11.99
CA ASN A 17 -17.26 19.02 11.64
C ASN A 17 -18.70 18.78 12.11
N GLN A 18 -19.01 19.26 13.31
CA GLN A 18 -20.39 19.52 13.71
C GLN A 18 -20.69 20.98 13.35
N ASN A 19 -21.62 21.22 12.43
CA ASN A 19 -22.38 22.46 12.46
C ASN A 19 -23.68 22.39 11.64
N THR A 20 -24.73 22.87 12.30
CA THR A 20 -25.97 23.48 11.78
C THR A 20 -27.13 22.57 11.34
N ARG A 21 -28.12 22.45 12.24
CA ARG A 21 -29.53 22.34 11.86
C ARG A 21 -30.24 23.66 12.19
N HIS A 22 -30.99 24.21 11.23
CA HIS A 22 -32.44 24.47 11.25
C HIS A 22 -32.87 25.74 10.47
N PRO A 23 -34.03 25.69 9.80
CA PRO A 23 -34.55 26.75 8.93
C PRO A 23 -35.34 27.81 9.73
N ARG A 24 -35.44 29.04 9.23
CA ARG A 24 -36.38 30.04 9.77
C ARG A 24 -37.20 30.69 8.65
N GLN A 25 -38.48 30.77 8.97
CA GLN A 25 -39.62 31.14 8.15
C GLN A 25 -39.69 32.65 7.86
N SER A 26 -40.42 32.92 6.78
CA SER A 26 -41.03 34.16 6.32
C SER A 26 -41.68 35.04 7.40
N ALA A 27 -41.54 36.36 7.26
CA ALA A 27 -42.54 37.33 7.67
C ALA A 27 -42.50 38.52 6.68
N SER A 28 -43.66 38.75 6.07
CA SER A 28 -44.01 39.89 5.23
C SER A 28 -44.32 41.10 6.11
N ASP A 29 -43.60 42.21 5.92
CA ASP A 29 -43.96 43.47 6.56
C ASP A 29 -44.97 44.24 5.70
N VAL A 30 -46.13 44.46 6.32
CA VAL A 30 -47.29 45.17 5.82
C VAL A 30 -47.13 46.67 6.12
N CYS A 31 -47.43 47.45 5.07
CA CYS A 31 -48.01 48.80 5.05
C CYS A 31 -48.36 49.45 6.40
N GLY A 32 -47.74 50.60 6.67
CA GLY A 32 -48.21 51.62 7.62
C GLY A 32 -48.53 52.90 6.87
N GLN A 33 -49.83 53.25 6.83
CA GLN A 33 -50.34 54.57 6.47
C GLN A 33 -50.03 55.58 7.57
N ASP A 34 -49.87 56.85 7.18
CA ASP A 34 -50.29 58.06 7.92
C ASP A 34 -49.93 59.28 7.05
N GLN A 35 -50.63 60.41 7.00
CA GLN A 35 -51.99 60.81 7.35
C GLN A 35 -52.17 62.17 6.64
N THR A 36 -53.30 62.35 5.95
CA THR A 36 -53.71 63.60 5.31
C THR A 36 -54.19 64.59 6.37
N LEU A 37 -53.74 65.85 6.34
CA LEU A 37 -54.46 66.97 6.97
C LEU A 37 -54.52 68.19 6.03
N PRO A 38 -55.58 69.01 6.13
CA PRO A 38 -56.16 69.71 4.98
C PRO A 38 -55.74 71.18 4.86
N ASN A 39 -55.82 71.64 3.62
CA ASN A 39 -55.58 72.98 3.12
C ASN A 39 -56.83 73.88 3.35
N PRO A 40 -56.73 75.07 3.97
CA PRO A 40 -57.77 76.08 3.86
C PRO A 40 -57.37 77.13 2.81
N ASN A 41 -58.08 77.08 1.70
CA ASN A 41 -58.07 78.08 0.65
C ASN A 41 -58.72 79.38 1.18
N VAL A 42 -57.94 80.46 1.36
CA VAL A 42 -58.47 81.81 1.56
C VAL A 42 -57.93 82.70 0.46
N HIS A 43 -58.88 83.28 -0.28
CA HIS A 43 -58.68 84.11 -1.44
C HIS A 43 -57.96 85.42 -1.08
N GLY A 44 -57.01 85.80 -1.90
CA GLY A 44 -56.34 87.09 -1.80
C GLY A 44 -55.13 87.11 -2.73
N ASN A 45 -55.39 87.40 -4.00
CA ASN A 45 -54.34 87.80 -4.93
C ASN A 45 -54.10 89.30 -4.78
N PRO A 46 -52.98 89.74 -4.19
CA PRO A 46 -52.29 90.90 -4.69
C PRO A 46 -51.16 90.36 -5.56
N GLN A 47 -51.19 90.72 -6.84
CA GLN A 47 -50.01 90.65 -7.68
C GLN A 47 -48.92 91.50 -6.99
N VAL A 48 -48.02 90.85 -6.23
CA VAL A 48 -46.85 91.49 -5.66
C VAL A 48 -45.69 91.25 -6.60
N ALA A 49 -45.01 92.33 -6.95
CA ALA A 49 -43.82 92.34 -7.78
C ALA A 49 -42.84 91.22 -7.37
N THR A 50 -42.39 90.49 -8.38
CA THR A 50 -41.46 89.37 -8.27
C THR A 50 -40.22 89.75 -7.46
N GLY A 51 -40.05 89.13 -6.28
CA GLY A 51 -38.78 89.10 -5.54
C GLY A 51 -38.68 89.93 -4.25
N GLN A 52 -39.74 90.61 -3.80
CA GLN A 52 -39.71 91.35 -2.53
C GLN A 52 -40.11 90.44 -1.34
N PRO A 53 -39.31 90.37 -0.26
CA PRO A 53 -39.70 89.66 0.97
C PRO A 53 -40.97 90.26 1.60
N ARG A 54 -41.92 89.40 1.99
CA ARG A 54 -43.09 89.80 2.79
C ARG A 54 -42.76 89.61 4.27
N TYR A 55 -42.97 90.64 5.08
CA TYR A 55 -42.76 90.59 6.53
C TYR A 55 -44.09 90.36 7.24
N SER A 56 -44.12 89.35 8.11
CA SER A 56 -45.24 88.99 8.99
C SER A 56 -44.73 88.97 10.43
N ASP A 57 -45.56 89.33 11.40
CA ASP A 57 -45.18 89.66 12.79
C ASP A 57 -44.38 88.52 13.47
N GLY A 58 -43.04 88.54 13.31
CA GLY A 58 -42.08 87.54 13.78
C GLY A 58 -41.29 86.74 12.73
N TYR A 59 -41.63 86.76 11.43
CA TYR A 59 -40.90 86.04 10.37
C TYR A 59 -40.99 86.68 8.98
N THR A 60 -39.97 86.43 8.16
CA THR A 60 -39.88 86.93 6.77
C THR A 60 -40.20 85.81 5.77
N ILE A 61 -41.21 86.02 4.93
CA ILE A 61 -41.60 85.12 3.84
C ILE A 61 -40.92 85.60 2.55
N VAL A 62 -39.90 84.86 2.10
CA VAL A 62 -39.23 85.12 0.82
C VAL A 62 -39.89 84.27 -0.27
N PRO A 63 -40.49 84.88 -1.32
CA PRO A 63 -41.10 84.12 -2.41
C PRO A 63 -40.06 83.29 -3.19
N PRO A 64 -40.42 82.09 -3.69
CA PRO A 64 -39.53 81.29 -4.51
C PRO A 64 -39.03 82.06 -5.74
N ASN A 65 -37.71 82.07 -5.96
CA ASN A 65 -37.14 82.61 -7.18
C ASN A 65 -37.35 81.61 -8.33
N GLU A 66 -38.35 81.87 -9.17
CA GLU A 66 -38.72 80.98 -10.28
C GLU A 66 -37.59 80.78 -11.30
N SER A 67 -36.75 81.79 -11.55
CA SER A 67 -35.60 81.65 -12.43
C SER A 67 -34.56 80.66 -11.87
N LYS A 68 -34.21 80.81 -10.59
CA LYS A 68 -33.28 79.89 -9.90
C LYS A 68 -33.87 78.48 -9.82
N ARG A 69 -35.16 78.36 -9.52
CA ARG A 69 -35.88 77.09 -9.46
C ARG A 69 -35.92 76.39 -10.82
N ASN A 70 -36.25 77.11 -11.89
CA ASN A 70 -36.28 76.56 -13.24
C ASN A 70 -34.89 76.13 -13.69
N LYS A 71 -33.85 76.94 -13.44
CA LYS A 71 -32.45 76.56 -13.72
C LYS A 71 -32.07 75.27 -12.99
N MET A 72 -32.42 75.15 -11.72
CA MET A 72 -32.14 73.95 -10.94
C MET A 72 -32.88 72.72 -11.48
N LYS A 73 -34.15 72.86 -11.87
CA LYS A 73 -34.92 71.77 -12.49
C LYS A 73 -34.31 71.32 -13.81
N THR A 74 -33.93 72.26 -14.67
CA THR A 74 -33.29 71.94 -15.97
C THR A 74 -31.95 71.24 -15.78
N ILE A 75 -31.13 71.69 -14.82
CA ILE A 75 -29.85 71.04 -14.50
C ILE A 75 -30.10 69.63 -13.96
N ALA A 76 -31.00 69.46 -12.99
CA ALA A 76 -31.31 68.17 -12.40
C ALA A 76 -31.77 67.15 -13.46
N GLN A 77 -32.66 67.57 -14.36
CA GLN A 77 -33.15 66.72 -15.44
C GLN A 77 -32.03 66.33 -16.41
N LYS A 78 -31.16 67.28 -16.78
CA LYS A 78 -30.02 67.02 -17.66
C LYS A 78 -29.01 66.05 -17.03
N GLU A 79 -28.75 66.20 -15.73
CA GLU A 79 -27.85 65.32 -14.97
C GLU A 79 -28.43 63.90 -14.83
N GLU A 80 -29.74 63.78 -14.61
CA GLU A 80 -30.45 62.49 -14.56
C GLU A 80 -30.37 61.74 -15.90
N GLU A 81 -30.61 62.44 -17.01
CA GLU A 81 -30.46 61.86 -18.34
C GLU A 81 -29.02 61.43 -18.63
N ALA A 82 -28.02 62.22 -18.23
CA ALA A 82 -26.61 61.87 -18.37
C ALA A 82 -26.25 60.61 -17.56
N LEU A 83 -26.76 60.48 -16.33
CA LEU A 83 -26.56 59.30 -15.49
C LEU A 83 -27.18 58.05 -16.12
N ASN A 84 -28.39 58.16 -16.66
CA ASN A 84 -29.07 57.03 -17.31
C ASN A 84 -28.32 56.55 -18.55
N ARG A 85 -27.83 57.46 -19.40
CA ARG A 85 -26.98 57.12 -20.56
C ARG A 85 -25.68 56.44 -20.14
N TRP A 86 -25.05 56.91 -19.06
CA TRP A 86 -23.85 56.27 -18.52
C TRP A 86 -24.16 54.85 -18.04
N LYS A 87 -25.24 54.66 -17.28
CA LYS A 87 -25.68 53.33 -16.83
C LYS A 87 -25.93 52.39 -17.99
N GLU A 88 -26.60 52.84 -19.04
CA GLU A 88 -26.86 52.03 -20.24
C GLU A 88 -25.57 51.64 -20.96
N THR A 89 -24.63 52.58 -21.08
CA THR A 89 -23.31 52.34 -21.70
C THR A 89 -22.46 51.37 -20.87
N GLN A 90 -22.54 51.46 -19.54
CA GLN A 90 -21.82 50.57 -18.62
C GLN A 90 -22.55 49.25 -18.36
N ARG A 91 -23.79 49.10 -18.86
CA ARG A 91 -24.59 47.90 -18.61
C ARG A 91 -23.98 46.74 -19.37
N VAL A 92 -23.30 45.85 -18.65
CA VAL A 92 -22.80 44.59 -19.22
C VAL A 92 -24.02 43.77 -19.67
N PRO A 93 -24.09 43.37 -20.96
CA PRO A 93 -25.18 42.53 -21.43
C PRO A 93 -25.14 41.20 -20.69
N SER A 94 -26.27 40.79 -20.12
CA SER A 94 -26.39 39.49 -19.46
C SER A 94 -26.07 38.40 -20.48
N VAL A 95 -24.96 37.70 -20.25
CA VAL A 95 -24.54 36.59 -21.10
C VAL A 95 -25.51 35.42 -20.88
N ARG A 96 -26.38 35.18 -21.86
CA ARG A 96 -27.24 33.98 -21.92
C ARG A 96 -26.57 32.92 -22.80
N VAL A 97 -25.40 32.44 -22.38
CA VAL A 97 -24.79 31.26 -23.00
C VAL A 97 -25.12 30.05 -22.15
N ASN A 98 -25.45 28.92 -22.80
CA ASN A 98 -25.52 27.65 -22.11
C ASN A 98 -24.12 27.33 -21.60
N PRO A 99 -23.93 27.06 -20.30
CA PRO A 99 -22.60 26.73 -19.79
C PRO A 99 -22.07 25.49 -20.52
N GLU A 100 -20.88 25.61 -21.05
CA GLU A 100 -20.16 24.50 -21.65
C GLU A 100 -19.89 23.45 -20.57
N ARG A 101 -20.15 22.17 -20.86
CA ARG A 101 -19.80 21.08 -19.93
C ARG A 101 -18.28 20.95 -19.90
N LEU A 102 -17.66 21.67 -18.97
CA LEU A 102 -16.24 21.56 -18.69
C LEU A 102 -15.99 20.27 -17.87
N GLY A 103 -15.47 19.23 -18.53
CA GLY A 103 -15.10 17.96 -17.88
C GLY A 103 -15.10 16.77 -18.84
N GLY A 104 -14.30 15.74 -18.51
CA GLY A 104 -14.11 14.56 -19.34
C GLY A 104 -15.41 13.88 -19.79
N ASP A 105 -15.37 13.34 -20.99
CA ASP A 105 -16.40 12.58 -21.70
C ASP A 105 -16.81 11.27 -21.00
N VAL A 106 -16.00 10.82 -20.06
CA VAL A 106 -16.21 9.55 -19.34
C VAL A 106 -17.27 9.68 -18.25
N THR A 107 -18.24 8.77 -18.28
CA THR A 107 -19.27 8.69 -17.24
C THR A 107 -18.70 8.17 -15.91
N LEU A 108 -19.28 8.58 -14.78
CA LEU A 108 -18.85 8.13 -13.44
C LEU A 108 -18.85 6.60 -13.30
N VAL A 109 -19.81 5.94 -13.93
CA VAL A 109 -19.96 4.46 -13.90
C VAL A 109 -18.77 3.81 -14.60
N GLU A 110 -18.38 4.34 -15.75
CA GLU A 110 -17.24 3.83 -16.51
C GLU A 110 -15.92 4.04 -15.76
N VAL A 111 -15.72 5.20 -15.13
CA VAL A 111 -14.55 5.45 -14.27
C VAL A 111 -14.49 4.43 -13.13
N ARG A 112 -15.62 4.16 -12.46
CA ARG A 112 -15.69 3.20 -11.35
C ARG A 112 -15.42 1.77 -11.83
N GLN A 113 -15.98 1.38 -12.97
CA GLN A 113 -15.73 0.07 -13.55
C GLN A 113 -14.25 -0.12 -13.88
N LYS A 114 -13.63 0.88 -14.53
CA LYS A 114 -12.20 0.86 -14.87
C LYS A 114 -11.32 0.78 -13.62
N GLN A 115 -11.64 1.55 -12.58
CA GLN A 115 -10.95 1.45 -11.29
C GLN A 115 -11.06 0.05 -10.68
N GLN A 116 -12.25 -0.56 -10.73
CA GLN A 116 -12.47 -1.91 -10.20
C GLN A 116 -11.66 -2.96 -10.97
N ILE A 117 -11.68 -2.91 -12.30
CA ILE A 117 -10.90 -3.81 -13.17
C ILE A 117 -9.41 -3.64 -12.90
N ASN A 118 -8.92 -2.41 -12.85
CA ASN A 118 -7.50 -2.13 -12.57
C ASN A 118 -7.07 -2.64 -11.20
N HIS A 119 -7.91 -2.45 -10.18
CA HIS A 119 -7.62 -2.98 -8.84
C HIS A 119 -7.51 -4.50 -8.83
N GLN A 120 -8.40 -5.18 -9.54
CA GLN A 120 -8.38 -6.64 -9.65
C GLN A 120 -7.15 -7.14 -10.43
N SER A 121 -6.83 -6.52 -11.56
CA SER A 121 -5.68 -6.90 -12.39
C SER A 121 -4.36 -6.68 -11.65
N MET A 122 -4.20 -5.54 -10.97
CA MET A 122 -3.02 -5.25 -10.15
C MET A 122 -2.85 -6.26 -9.00
N LYS A 123 -3.95 -6.62 -8.32
CA LYS A 123 -3.93 -7.66 -7.29
C LYS A 123 -3.45 -9.00 -7.83
N LEU A 124 -3.94 -9.42 -8.99
CA LEU A 124 -3.53 -10.68 -9.61
C LEU A 124 -2.06 -10.64 -10.03
N GLN A 125 -1.64 -9.57 -10.71
CA GLN A 125 -0.26 -9.40 -11.15
C GLN A 125 0.72 -9.43 -9.97
N LYS A 126 0.37 -8.79 -8.84
CA LYS A 126 1.19 -8.82 -7.61
C LYS A 126 1.33 -10.24 -7.06
N LYS A 127 0.26 -11.05 -7.10
CA LYS A 127 0.32 -12.45 -6.65
C LYS A 127 1.23 -13.29 -7.55
N ILE A 128 1.14 -13.11 -8.87
CA ILE A 128 1.97 -13.83 -9.84
C ILE A 128 3.45 -13.50 -9.61
N LYS A 129 3.80 -12.21 -9.58
CA LYS A 129 5.19 -11.77 -9.34
C LYS A 129 5.77 -12.34 -8.05
N LYS A 130 4.99 -12.29 -6.96
CA LYS A 130 5.42 -12.87 -5.68
C LYS A 130 5.67 -14.37 -5.79
N ALA A 131 4.78 -15.11 -6.45
CA ALA A 131 4.94 -16.55 -6.63
C ALA A 131 6.16 -16.90 -7.48
N GLU A 132 6.46 -16.10 -8.51
CA GLU A 132 7.65 -16.26 -9.35
C GLU A 132 8.93 -15.98 -8.56
N ASP A 133 8.98 -14.90 -7.80
CA ASP A 133 10.13 -14.56 -6.96
C ASP A 133 10.36 -15.61 -5.86
N ASP A 134 9.28 -16.09 -5.22
CA ASP A 134 9.36 -17.15 -4.21
C ASP A 134 9.86 -18.47 -4.81
N LYS A 135 9.46 -18.82 -6.04
CA LYS A 135 9.97 -19.99 -6.76
C LYS A 135 11.45 -19.85 -7.09
N ARG A 136 11.88 -18.70 -7.61
CA ARG A 136 13.29 -18.41 -7.92
C ARG A 136 14.16 -18.53 -6.67
N ARG A 137 13.74 -17.92 -5.55
CA ARG A 137 14.48 -18.01 -4.28
C ARG A 137 14.62 -19.46 -3.80
N LYS A 138 13.55 -20.27 -3.87
CA LYS A 138 13.61 -21.68 -3.50
C LYS A 138 14.58 -22.48 -4.37
N GLN A 139 14.56 -22.25 -5.69
CA GLN A 139 15.49 -22.91 -6.60
C GLN A 139 16.95 -22.55 -6.29
N GLU A 140 17.25 -21.28 -6.04
CA GLU A 140 18.60 -20.85 -5.66
C GLU A 140 19.06 -21.47 -4.33
N GLU A 141 18.16 -21.56 -3.34
CA GLU A 141 18.42 -22.19 -2.05
C GLU A 141 18.66 -23.71 -2.21
N GLU A 142 17.84 -24.39 -3.01
CA GLU A 142 17.98 -25.81 -3.32
C GLU A 142 19.29 -26.09 -4.07
N GLU A 143 19.67 -25.28 -5.05
CA GLU A 143 20.95 -25.42 -5.75
C GLU A 143 22.14 -25.24 -4.81
N LYS A 144 22.10 -24.23 -3.92
CA LYS A 144 23.14 -24.04 -2.90
C LYS A 144 23.24 -25.24 -1.96
N TRP A 145 22.09 -25.75 -1.51
CA TRP A 145 22.03 -26.95 -0.67
C TRP A 145 22.62 -28.18 -1.37
N GLN A 146 22.27 -28.41 -2.63
CA GLN A 146 22.82 -29.50 -3.42
C GLN A 146 24.33 -29.36 -3.64
N LYS A 147 24.82 -28.15 -3.92
CA LYS A 147 26.27 -27.86 -4.01
C LYS A 147 26.99 -28.19 -2.71
N MET A 148 26.47 -27.76 -1.57
CA MET A 148 27.05 -28.10 -0.26
C MET A 148 27.06 -29.62 -0.02
N LYS A 149 25.99 -30.31 -0.39
CA LYS A 149 25.89 -31.77 -0.26
C LYS A 149 26.90 -32.49 -1.17
N ALA A 150 27.07 -32.02 -2.41
CA ALA A 150 28.06 -32.55 -3.33
C ALA A 150 29.49 -32.36 -2.81
N ILE A 151 29.82 -31.17 -2.28
CA ILE A 151 31.12 -30.89 -1.66
C ILE A 151 31.38 -31.84 -0.48
N GLN A 152 30.37 -32.07 0.38
CA GLN A 152 30.53 -32.99 1.50
C GLN A 152 30.74 -34.45 1.04
N ARG A 153 30.02 -34.89 0.01
CA ARG A 153 30.22 -36.22 -0.59
C ARG A 153 31.61 -36.37 -1.19
N GLU A 154 32.06 -35.40 -1.97
CA GLU A 154 33.42 -35.40 -2.56
C GLU A 154 34.50 -35.45 -1.47
N LYS A 155 34.32 -34.69 -0.38
CA LYS A 155 35.23 -34.74 0.78
C LYS A 155 35.26 -36.11 1.43
N ALA A 156 34.09 -36.76 1.59
CA ALA A 156 33.99 -38.09 2.16
C ALA A 156 34.65 -39.14 1.25
N GLU A 157 34.43 -39.08 -0.07
CA GLU A 157 35.06 -39.95 -1.05
C GLU A 157 36.58 -39.79 -1.06
N ARG A 158 37.08 -38.55 -1.03
CA ARG A 158 38.52 -38.25 -0.94
C ARG A 158 39.13 -38.81 0.34
N LEU A 159 38.41 -38.72 1.46
CA LEU A 159 38.88 -39.26 2.75
C LEU A 159 38.95 -40.80 2.69
N LEU A 160 37.91 -41.46 2.19
CA LEU A 160 37.88 -42.91 2.02
C LEU A 160 39.01 -43.42 1.11
N GLU A 161 39.27 -42.74 0.00
CA GLU A 161 40.36 -43.13 -0.91
C GLU A 161 41.74 -42.98 -0.22
N LYS A 162 41.91 -41.93 0.59
CA LYS A 162 43.14 -41.75 1.38
C LYS A 162 43.31 -42.85 2.44
N GLU A 163 42.24 -43.20 3.15
CA GLU A 163 42.24 -44.29 4.14
C GLU A 163 42.58 -45.63 3.47
N ARG A 164 41.99 -45.90 2.30
CA ARG A 164 42.29 -47.09 1.50
C ARG A 164 43.77 -47.17 1.12
N GLN A 165 44.36 -46.05 0.69
CA GLN A 165 45.79 -45.99 0.36
C GLN A 165 46.67 -46.22 1.59
N GLU A 166 46.32 -45.63 2.74
CA GLU A 166 47.07 -45.83 3.98
C GLU A 166 46.98 -47.30 4.45
N ASP A 167 45.81 -47.89 4.41
CA ASP A 167 45.60 -49.30 4.74
C ASP A 167 46.37 -50.23 3.80
N GLN A 168 46.45 -49.91 2.50
CA GLN A 168 47.29 -50.65 1.55
C GLN A 168 48.76 -50.55 1.93
N ARG A 169 49.27 -49.34 2.19
CA ARG A 169 50.66 -49.14 2.63
C ARG A 169 50.97 -49.88 3.94
N ARG A 170 50.05 -49.83 4.90
CA ARG A 170 50.17 -50.58 6.17
C ARG A 170 50.20 -52.10 5.90
N ARG A 171 49.34 -52.61 5.01
CA ARG A 171 49.35 -54.03 4.64
C ARG A 171 50.64 -54.45 3.96
N GLU A 172 51.19 -53.62 3.09
CA GLU A 172 52.46 -53.85 2.39
C GLU A 172 53.64 -53.85 3.37
N GLU A 173 53.69 -52.87 4.29
CA GLU A 173 54.74 -52.77 5.32
C GLU A 173 54.82 -54.04 6.19
N PHE A 174 53.67 -54.58 6.60
CA PHE A 174 53.59 -55.80 7.41
C PHE A 174 53.44 -57.09 6.60
N GLU A 175 53.60 -57.04 5.27
CA GLU A 175 53.32 -58.19 4.41
C GLU A 175 54.30 -59.35 4.66
N GLN A 176 55.60 -59.06 4.73
CA GLN A 176 56.62 -60.06 5.02
C GLN A 176 56.43 -60.72 6.39
N ASP A 177 56.10 -59.90 7.40
CA ASP A 177 55.78 -60.38 8.75
C ASP A 177 54.54 -61.26 8.78
N ARG A 178 53.50 -60.89 8.02
CA ARG A 178 52.29 -61.68 7.83
C ARG A 178 52.61 -63.02 7.16
N LEU A 179 53.41 -63.03 6.09
CA LEU A 179 53.82 -64.25 5.38
C LEU A 179 54.63 -65.17 6.29
N ARG A 180 55.63 -64.64 7.02
CA ARG A 180 56.40 -65.42 7.99
C ARG A 180 55.49 -66.03 9.06
N THR A 181 54.52 -65.26 9.57
CA THR A 181 53.58 -65.73 10.59
C THR A 181 52.66 -66.82 10.02
N GLN A 182 52.18 -66.64 8.79
CA GLN A 182 51.36 -67.62 8.07
C GLN A 182 52.12 -68.94 7.85
N GLU A 183 53.37 -68.87 7.39
CA GLU A 183 54.21 -70.05 7.19
C GLU A 183 54.47 -70.79 8.51
N ARG A 184 54.82 -70.06 9.58
CA ARG A 184 54.97 -70.64 10.93
C ARG A 184 53.69 -71.33 11.40
N PHE A 185 52.53 -70.73 11.14
CA PHE A 185 51.25 -71.35 11.49
C PHE A 185 51.02 -72.65 10.72
N LEU A 186 51.28 -72.67 9.40
CA LEU A 186 51.15 -73.86 8.56
C LEU A 186 52.10 -74.98 8.99
N GLN A 187 53.37 -74.67 9.25
CA GLN A 187 54.33 -75.65 9.75
C GLN A 187 53.90 -76.23 11.11
N ASN A 188 53.35 -75.41 12.00
CA ASN A 188 52.80 -75.89 13.28
C ASN A 188 51.56 -76.75 13.08
N PHE A 189 50.72 -76.41 12.11
CA PHE A 189 49.53 -77.19 11.76
C PHE A 189 49.91 -78.56 11.20
N GLU A 190 50.86 -78.61 10.26
CA GLU A 190 51.39 -79.85 9.69
C GLU A 190 52.07 -80.72 10.75
N ARG A 191 52.84 -80.11 11.66
CA ARG A 191 53.47 -80.83 12.77
C ARG A 191 52.44 -81.43 13.73
N LYS A 192 51.34 -80.72 14.00
CA LYS A 192 50.21 -81.23 14.80
C LYS A 192 49.43 -82.31 14.08
N ALA A 193 49.22 -82.19 12.77
CA ALA A 193 48.57 -83.23 11.96
C ALA A 193 49.44 -84.50 11.87
N SER A 194 50.76 -84.33 11.71
CA SER A 194 51.74 -85.41 11.75
C SER A 194 51.82 -86.05 13.13
N SER A 195 51.87 -85.27 14.22
CA SER A 195 51.85 -85.82 15.58
C SER A 195 50.54 -86.53 15.91
N ALA A 196 49.40 -86.01 15.45
CA ALA A 196 48.10 -86.68 15.56
C ALA A 196 48.09 -88.01 14.79
N SER A 197 48.69 -88.04 13.59
CA SER A 197 48.89 -89.24 12.78
C SER A 197 49.85 -90.23 13.45
N THR A 198 50.96 -89.78 14.05
CA THR A 198 51.88 -90.63 14.82
C THR A 198 51.23 -91.17 16.10
N THR A 199 50.42 -90.39 16.83
CA THR A 199 49.65 -90.91 17.98
C THR A 199 48.57 -91.90 17.57
N ALA A 200 47.99 -91.80 16.38
CA ALA A 200 47.08 -92.81 15.83
C ALA A 200 47.82 -94.10 15.40
N ILE A 201 49.08 -94.00 14.97
CA ILE A 201 49.92 -95.15 14.60
C ILE A 201 50.53 -95.82 15.85
N CYS A 202 50.89 -95.05 16.89
CA CYS A 202 51.44 -95.59 18.14
C CYS A 202 50.40 -96.31 19.03
N THR A 203 49.11 -96.01 18.91
CA THR A 203 48.05 -96.83 19.54
C THR A 203 47.71 -98.08 18.73
N SER A 204 47.92 -98.05 17.40
CA SER A 204 47.77 -99.20 16.51
C SER A 204 48.85 -100.27 16.76
N SER A 205 50.11 -99.88 16.99
CA SER A 205 51.19 -100.87 17.23
C SER A 205 51.14 -101.55 18.61
N ARG A 206 50.37 -101.06 19.58
CA ARG A 206 50.12 -101.75 20.87
C ARG A 206 48.93 -102.72 20.82
N ALA A 207 48.11 -102.68 19.76
CA ALA A 207 46.96 -103.57 19.61
C ALA A 207 47.33 -104.94 18.99
N SER A 208 48.49 -105.07 18.33
CA SER A 208 48.88 -106.28 17.60
C SER A 208 49.57 -107.36 18.45
N ALA A 209 49.76 -107.14 19.76
CA ALA A 209 50.51 -108.06 20.64
C ALA A 209 49.63 -108.97 21.52
N LEU A 210 48.29 -109.01 21.33
CA LEU A 210 47.38 -109.79 22.18
C LEU A 210 46.49 -110.81 21.42
N SER A 211 46.74 -111.06 20.15
CA SER A 211 45.93 -111.98 19.33
C SER A 211 46.71 -113.20 18.84
N ASP A 212 47.51 -113.82 19.71
CA ASP A 212 48.05 -115.17 19.46
C ASP A 212 48.12 -116.01 20.75
N ARG A 213 46.93 -116.34 21.28
CA ARG A 213 46.70 -117.45 22.23
C ARG A 213 45.19 -117.62 22.40
N ARG A 214 44.59 -118.51 21.60
CA ARG A 214 43.43 -119.34 21.98
C ARG A 214 42.92 -120.17 20.80
N HIS A 215 43.60 -121.28 20.53
CA HIS A 215 42.98 -122.48 19.94
C HIS A 215 43.42 -123.71 20.75
N ARG A 216 42.55 -124.11 21.67
CA ARG A 216 42.30 -125.48 22.12
C ARG A 216 40.94 -125.52 22.79
#